data_AF-A0A1H5WTA2-F1
#
_entry.id   AF-A0A1H5WTA2-F1
#
_cell.length_a   1.000
_cell.length_b   1.000
_cell.length_c   1.000
_cell.angle_alpha   90.00
_cell.angle_beta   90.00
_cell.angle_gamma   90.00
#
_symmetry.space_group_name_H-M   'P 1'
#
loop_
_entity.id
_entity.type
_entity.pdbx_description
1 polymer ?
#
loop_
_entity_poly.entity_id
_entity_poly.type
_entity_poly.pdbx_seq_one_letter_code
_entity_poly.pdbx_strand_id
1 'polypeptide(L)'
;MPCSGFAGFVAETNDSQSLHDSGLLAKNLCKCATGHSEAIFLILIRAINMQVEKQPAQPFDEEVSIAKIGRELRDEFCWLADIGDDGRVPDPASVTHRARRNLVRCVFSFVEALSFVMKANALRHIRANHDQWDASELLIAEELSAEVTEAGRIVKKKAKVRTMSNVRFAFRLLAAAYGADFTLDVNSNGWQCLQRAIRVRDRVTHPKCLSDLTVTESEYSDAIRAFIWFDRQSLRIMEPIARALDGDIAKLRQRLTGIDPIAASEFRGISDESPLPVPPRGLHDDV
;
A
#
# COMPACT_ATOMS: atom_id res chain seq x y z
N MET A 1 5.17 67.58 28.40
CA MET A 1 4.84 66.17 28.17
C MET A 1 5.49 65.72 26.86
N PRO A 2 6.61 64.96 26.91
CA PRO A 2 7.21 64.37 25.72
C PRO A 2 6.92 62.87 25.65
N CYS A 3 6.49 62.37 24.50
CA CYS A 3 6.44 60.94 24.20
C CYS A 3 7.83 60.49 23.72
N SER A 4 8.50 59.68 24.54
CA SER A 4 9.52 58.69 24.17
C SER A 4 9.04 57.86 22.98
N GLY A 5 9.80 57.63 21.90
CA GLY A 5 11.22 57.25 21.85
C GLY A 5 11.32 55.72 21.81
N PHE A 6 10.88 55.08 20.72
CA PHE A 6 10.99 53.63 20.54
C PHE A 6 12.24 53.30 19.72
N ALA A 7 13.11 52.53 20.34
CA ALA A 7 14.41 52.11 19.85
C ALA A 7 14.30 51.11 18.70
N GLY A 8 15.26 51.21 17.77
CA GLY A 8 15.49 50.24 16.71
C GLY A 8 15.97 48.90 17.26
N PHE A 9 15.44 47.83 16.69
CA PHE A 9 15.96 46.48 16.85
C PHE A 9 16.31 45.98 15.45
N VAL A 10 17.60 45.96 15.14
CA VAL A 10 18.17 45.28 13.99
C VAL A 10 18.37 43.83 14.41
N ALA A 11 17.61 42.91 13.82
CA ALA A 11 17.90 41.49 13.87
C ALA A 11 18.08 41.01 12.43
N GLU A 12 19.32 41.00 11.98
CA GLU A 12 19.75 40.17 10.85
C GLU A 12 19.66 38.71 11.28
N THR A 13 18.64 38.00 10.80
CA THR A 13 18.65 36.53 10.81
C THR A 13 19.14 36.05 9.45
N ASN A 14 20.37 35.51 9.46
CA ASN A 14 20.97 34.75 8.38
C ASN A 14 20.11 33.51 8.09
N ASP A 15 19.29 33.56 7.03
CA ASP A 15 18.39 32.49 6.61
C ASP A 15 18.90 31.80 5.33
N SER A 16 20.20 31.57 5.26
CA SER A 16 20.91 30.92 4.14
C SER A 16 21.35 29.49 4.46
N GLN A 17 21.12 29.01 5.68
CA GLN A 17 21.46 27.63 6.10
C GLN A 17 20.35 26.60 5.80
N SER A 18 19.07 27.01 5.66
CA SER A 18 17.92 26.09 5.52
C SER A 18 17.74 25.50 4.10
N LEU A 19 18.30 26.14 3.07
CA LEU A 19 18.24 25.68 1.68
C LEU A 19 19.31 24.62 1.36
N HIS A 20 20.43 24.61 2.08
CA HIS A 20 21.51 23.64 1.88
C HIS A 20 21.17 22.25 2.45
N ASP A 21 20.37 22.20 3.53
CA ASP A 21 19.88 20.95 4.14
C ASP A 21 18.77 20.28 3.30
N SER A 22 17.99 21.06 2.55
CA SER A 22 16.95 20.55 1.65
C SER A 22 17.53 19.74 0.48
N GLY A 23 18.69 20.14 -0.03
CA GLY A 23 19.41 19.44 -1.10
C GLY A 23 20.11 18.15 -0.65
N LEU A 24 20.54 18.07 0.62
CA LEU A 24 21.12 16.86 1.20
C LEU A 24 20.03 15.84 1.58
N LEU A 25 18.86 16.32 2.03
CA LEU A 25 17.68 15.50 2.29
C LEU A 25 17.16 14.85 1.00
N ALA A 26 17.15 15.58 -0.12
CA ALA A 26 16.72 15.09 -1.43
C ALA A 26 17.66 14.01 -2.01
N LYS A 27 18.98 14.17 -1.86
CA LYS A 27 19.98 13.17 -2.30
C LYS A 27 19.91 11.86 -1.50
N ASN A 28 19.64 11.94 -0.19
CA ASN A 28 19.46 10.75 0.65
C ASN A 28 18.07 10.11 0.46
N LEU A 29 17.04 10.89 0.12
CA LEU A 29 15.71 10.42 -0.28
C LEU A 29 15.76 9.57 -1.56
N CYS A 30 16.59 9.94 -2.54
CA CYS A 30 16.68 9.24 -3.83
C CYS A 30 17.26 7.83 -3.72
N LYS A 31 18.42 7.65 -3.07
CA LYS A 31 19.03 6.30 -2.89
C LYS A 31 18.16 5.37 -2.05
N CYS A 32 17.38 5.97 -1.16
CA CYS A 32 16.36 5.29 -0.37
C CYS A 32 15.14 4.89 -1.22
N ALA A 33 14.57 5.82 -2.00
CA ALA A 33 13.32 5.56 -2.74
C ALA A 33 13.46 4.49 -3.84
N THR A 34 14.61 4.38 -4.52
CA THR A 34 14.81 3.35 -5.56
C THR A 34 15.04 1.95 -4.97
N GLY A 35 15.86 1.81 -3.93
CA GLY A 35 16.10 0.51 -3.28
C GLY A 35 15.00 0.05 -2.31
N HIS A 36 14.40 0.96 -1.55
CA HIS A 36 13.42 0.59 -0.52
C HIS A 36 12.10 0.10 -1.11
N SER A 37 11.75 0.63 -2.26
CA SER A 37 10.46 0.40 -2.85
C SER A 37 10.44 -0.87 -3.70
N GLU A 38 11.60 -1.26 -4.24
CA GLU A 38 11.90 -2.61 -4.72
C GLU A 38 11.91 -3.62 -3.57
N ALA A 39 12.46 -3.25 -2.41
CA ALA A 39 12.42 -4.09 -1.21
C ALA A 39 10.98 -4.34 -0.71
N ILE A 40 10.12 -3.30 -0.58
CA ILE A 40 8.67 -3.47 -0.29
C ILE A 40 8.04 -4.47 -1.25
N PHE A 41 8.37 -4.35 -2.53
CA PHE A 41 7.81 -5.20 -3.56
C PHE A 41 8.25 -6.65 -3.41
N LEU A 42 9.55 -6.90 -3.26
CA LEU A 42 10.10 -8.24 -3.03
C LEU A 42 9.57 -8.88 -1.74
N ILE A 43 9.34 -8.07 -0.70
CA ILE A 43 8.72 -8.45 0.56
C ILE A 43 7.28 -8.92 0.34
N LEU A 44 6.46 -8.12 -0.37
CA LEU A 44 5.07 -8.46 -0.66
C LEU A 44 4.98 -9.71 -1.55
N ILE A 45 5.86 -9.84 -2.55
CA ILE A 45 5.93 -11.01 -3.44
C ILE A 45 6.28 -12.28 -2.66
N ARG A 46 7.27 -12.22 -1.77
CA ARG A 46 7.61 -13.36 -0.91
C ARG A 46 6.46 -13.75 0.00
N ALA A 47 5.82 -12.77 0.65
CA ALA A 47 4.67 -13.02 1.51
C ALA A 47 3.49 -13.66 0.74
N ILE A 48 3.27 -13.24 -0.51
CA ILE A 48 2.24 -13.81 -1.40
C ILE A 48 2.60 -15.25 -1.80
N ASN A 49 3.82 -15.49 -2.29
CA ASN A 49 4.27 -16.81 -2.75
C ASN A 49 4.30 -17.85 -1.60
N MET A 50 4.56 -17.43 -0.36
CA MET A 50 4.55 -18.30 0.83
C MET A 50 3.19 -18.92 1.15
N GLN A 51 2.08 -18.25 0.80
CA GLN A 51 0.74 -18.68 1.17
C GLN A 51 0.09 -19.57 0.11
N VAL A 52 0.55 -19.48 -1.15
CA VAL A 52 0.10 -20.33 -2.26
C VAL A 52 0.52 -21.79 -2.05
N GLU A 53 1.64 -22.04 -1.37
CA GLU A 53 2.16 -23.40 -1.12
C GLU A 53 1.35 -24.19 -0.07
N LYS A 54 0.42 -23.55 0.66
CA LYS A 54 -0.33 -24.17 1.77
C LYS A 54 -1.82 -24.40 1.51
N GLN A 55 -2.38 -24.00 0.37
CA GLN A 55 -3.79 -24.23 0.06
C GLN A 55 -3.99 -24.95 -1.27
N PRO A 56 -4.88 -25.97 -1.35
CA PRO A 56 -5.26 -26.55 -2.64
C PRO A 56 -5.89 -25.45 -3.50
N ALA A 57 -5.30 -25.24 -4.67
CA ALA A 57 -5.58 -24.16 -5.59
C ALA A 57 -7.08 -24.03 -5.90
N GLN A 58 -7.67 -22.89 -5.51
CA GLN A 58 -8.71 -22.26 -6.32
C GLN A 58 -7.98 -21.44 -7.40
N PRO A 59 -8.22 -21.68 -8.70
CA PRO A 59 -7.51 -20.98 -9.75
C PRO A 59 -8.00 -19.53 -9.80
N PHE A 60 -7.21 -18.62 -9.25
CA PHE A 60 -7.28 -17.21 -9.62
C PHE A 60 -6.34 -17.06 -10.83
N ASP A 61 -6.92 -17.08 -12.03
CA ASP A 61 -6.22 -17.02 -13.33
C ASP A 61 -5.58 -15.64 -13.64
N GLU A 62 -5.41 -14.76 -12.66
CA GLU A 62 -4.73 -13.48 -12.83
C GLU A 62 -3.31 -13.55 -12.27
N GLU A 63 -2.44 -14.18 -13.06
CA GLU A 63 -0.99 -14.19 -12.92
C GLU A 63 -0.36 -12.82 -13.25
N VAL A 64 -1.12 -11.73 -13.16
CA VAL A 64 -0.51 -10.41 -13.03
C VAL A 64 -0.01 -10.32 -11.61
N SER A 65 1.20 -10.84 -11.40
CA SER A 65 1.87 -10.76 -10.11
C SER A 65 1.77 -9.33 -9.62
N ILE A 66 1.26 -9.14 -8.40
CA ILE A 66 1.19 -7.82 -7.75
C ILE A 66 2.56 -7.11 -7.87
N ALA A 67 3.65 -7.90 -7.94
CA ALA A 67 5.04 -7.58 -8.34
C ALA A 67 5.24 -6.75 -9.61
N LYS A 68 4.48 -7.08 -10.64
CA LYS A 68 4.55 -6.46 -11.94
C LYS A 68 3.77 -5.15 -11.91
N ILE A 69 2.56 -5.17 -11.37
CA ILE A 69 1.69 -3.98 -11.26
C ILE A 69 2.37 -2.84 -10.51
N GLY A 70 2.94 -3.06 -9.33
CA GLY A 70 3.55 -1.92 -8.61
C GLY A 70 4.99 -1.59 -9.03
N ARG A 71 5.67 -2.43 -9.81
CA ARG A 71 6.85 -1.98 -10.58
C ARG A 71 6.40 -1.08 -11.72
N GLU A 72 5.42 -1.50 -12.52
CA GLU A 72 4.87 -0.69 -13.61
C GLU A 72 4.30 0.64 -13.10
N LEU A 73 3.52 0.63 -12.01
CA LEU A 73 3.00 1.86 -11.40
C LEU A 73 4.12 2.75 -10.84
N ARG A 74 5.22 2.18 -10.36
CA ARG A 74 6.39 2.95 -9.89
C ARG A 74 7.13 3.58 -11.05
N ASP A 75 7.43 2.79 -12.08
CA ASP A 75 8.19 3.24 -13.24
C ASP A 75 7.38 4.31 -13.98
N GLU A 76 6.06 4.11 -14.12
CA GLU A 76 5.15 5.16 -14.59
C GLU A 76 5.13 6.38 -13.66
N PHE A 77 5.18 6.19 -12.34
CA PHE A 77 5.20 7.30 -11.38
C PHE A 77 6.49 8.12 -11.44
N CYS A 78 7.65 7.47 -11.47
CA CYS A 78 8.97 8.10 -11.63
C CYS A 78 9.04 8.88 -12.94
N TRP A 79 8.53 8.28 -14.02
CA TRP A 79 8.44 8.92 -15.33
C TRP A 79 7.44 10.10 -15.36
N LEU A 80 6.25 9.96 -14.75
CA LEU A 80 5.20 10.99 -14.73
C LEU A 80 5.52 12.17 -13.82
N ALA A 81 6.35 11.95 -12.80
CA ALA A 81 6.79 13.00 -11.90
C ALA A 81 7.98 13.80 -12.46
N ASP A 82 8.54 13.39 -13.60
CA ASP A 82 9.80 13.90 -14.16
C ASP A 82 10.90 13.91 -13.09
N ILE A 83 10.78 13.00 -12.12
CA ILE A 83 11.80 12.76 -11.12
C ILE A 83 12.90 12.08 -11.91
N GLY A 84 13.90 12.87 -12.33
CA GLY A 84 14.99 12.38 -13.16
C GLY A 84 15.61 11.13 -12.52
N ASP A 85 16.38 10.36 -13.29
CA ASP A 85 17.07 9.17 -12.77
C ASP A 85 17.95 9.47 -11.53
N ASP A 86 18.23 10.76 -11.27
CA ASP A 86 18.91 11.28 -10.07
C ASP A 86 18.00 11.48 -8.83
N GLY A 87 16.72 11.15 -8.93
CA GLY A 87 15.71 11.26 -7.88
C GLY A 87 15.35 12.68 -7.46
N ARG A 88 15.70 13.69 -8.26
CA ARG A 88 15.32 15.07 -7.96
C ARG A 88 13.88 15.33 -8.33
N VAL A 89 13.13 15.89 -7.38
CA VAL A 89 11.81 16.46 -7.64
C VAL A 89 12.00 17.72 -8.49
N PRO A 90 11.36 17.84 -9.67
CA PRO A 90 11.41 19.05 -10.47
C PRO A 90 10.99 20.29 -9.69
N ASP A 91 11.56 21.44 -10.03
CA ASP A 91 11.04 22.71 -9.57
C ASP A 91 9.56 22.82 -9.98
N PRO A 92 8.61 23.04 -9.05
CA PRO A 92 7.21 23.21 -9.39
C PRO A 92 7.00 24.18 -10.55
N ALA A 93 7.77 25.28 -10.62
CA ALA A 93 7.67 26.30 -11.65
C ALA A 93 8.01 25.79 -13.07
N SER A 94 8.85 24.76 -13.20
CA SER A 94 9.23 24.18 -14.50
C SER A 94 8.22 23.13 -15.00
N VAL A 95 7.28 22.68 -14.17
CA VAL A 95 6.34 21.60 -14.50
C VAL A 95 5.04 22.15 -15.09
N THR A 96 4.64 21.65 -16.26
CA THR A 96 3.38 22.05 -16.91
C THR A 96 2.15 21.69 -16.07
N HIS A 97 1.06 22.47 -16.17
CA HIS A 97 -0.19 22.15 -15.46
C HIS A 97 -0.75 20.75 -15.78
N ARG A 98 -0.57 20.27 -17.02
CA ARG A 98 -0.97 18.90 -17.41
C ARG A 98 -0.19 17.85 -16.62
N ALA A 99 1.13 18.00 -16.53
CA ALA A 99 1.98 17.09 -15.76
C ALA A 99 1.64 17.13 -14.26
N ARG A 100 1.44 18.33 -13.68
CA ARG A 100 1.02 18.47 -12.26
C ARG A 100 -0.29 17.73 -11.97
N ARG A 101 -1.30 17.81 -12.85
CA ARG A 101 -2.55 17.04 -12.71
C ARG A 101 -2.33 15.54 -12.76
N ASN A 102 -1.54 15.08 -13.74
CA ASN A 102 -1.25 13.66 -13.89
C ASN A 102 -0.55 13.12 -12.65
N LEU A 103 0.43 13.86 -12.12
CA LEU A 103 1.09 13.49 -10.86
C LEU A 103 0.06 13.27 -9.73
N VAL A 104 -0.83 14.24 -9.49
CA VAL A 104 -1.85 14.12 -8.45
C VAL A 104 -2.66 12.83 -8.62
N ARG A 105 -3.10 12.52 -9.85
CA ARG A 105 -3.85 11.28 -10.13
C ARG A 105 -3.03 10.04 -9.79
N CYS A 106 -1.77 9.99 -10.22
CA CYS A 106 -0.88 8.87 -9.98
C CYS A 106 -0.59 8.66 -8.49
N VAL A 107 -0.40 9.74 -7.72
CA VAL A 107 -0.19 9.67 -6.26
C VAL A 107 -1.37 8.95 -5.62
N PHE A 108 -2.59 9.30 -5.99
CA PHE A 108 -3.77 8.69 -5.39
C PHE A 108 -4.06 7.28 -5.89
N SER A 109 -3.78 6.99 -7.15
CA SER A 109 -3.80 5.60 -7.65
C SER A 109 -2.81 4.72 -6.86
N PHE A 110 -1.61 5.20 -6.57
CA PHE A 110 -0.63 4.49 -5.75
C PHE A 110 -1.13 4.27 -4.31
N VAL A 111 -1.63 5.33 -3.66
CA VAL A 111 -2.16 5.27 -2.29
C VAL A 111 -3.30 4.25 -2.18
N GLU A 112 -4.23 4.25 -3.13
CA GLU A 112 -5.38 3.34 -3.16
C GLU A 112 -4.94 1.90 -3.44
N ALA A 113 -4.08 1.69 -4.44
CA ALA A 113 -3.54 0.38 -4.78
C ALA A 113 -2.76 -0.25 -3.60
N LEU A 114 -1.88 0.51 -2.95
CA LEU A 114 -1.10 -0.02 -1.85
C LEU A 114 -1.97 -0.29 -0.62
N SER A 115 -2.96 0.57 -0.33
CA SER A 115 -3.94 0.33 0.73
C SER A 115 -4.73 -0.96 0.48
N PHE A 116 -5.14 -1.22 -0.76
CA PHE A 116 -5.78 -2.47 -1.16
C PHE A 116 -4.86 -3.68 -0.92
N VAL A 117 -3.61 -3.61 -1.37
CA VAL A 117 -2.62 -4.68 -1.19
C VAL A 117 -2.36 -4.98 0.29
N MET A 118 -2.26 -3.95 1.14
CA MET A 118 -2.12 -4.13 2.59
C MET A 118 -3.31 -4.92 3.17
N LYS A 119 -4.55 -4.55 2.81
CA LYS A 119 -5.75 -5.26 3.27
C LYS A 119 -5.80 -6.71 2.76
N ALA A 120 -5.46 -6.93 1.49
CA ALA A 120 -5.44 -8.28 0.91
C ALA A 120 -4.42 -9.18 1.63
N ASN A 121 -3.23 -8.66 1.95
CA ASN A 121 -2.23 -9.42 2.70
C ASN A 121 -2.63 -9.66 4.16
N ALA A 122 -3.28 -8.70 4.79
CA ALA A 122 -3.84 -8.89 6.13
C ALA A 122 -4.92 -9.97 6.11
N LEU A 123 -5.88 -9.92 5.18
CA LEU A 123 -6.93 -10.92 5.03
C LEU A 123 -6.40 -12.34 4.82
N ARG A 124 -5.35 -12.50 4.01
CA ARG A 124 -4.70 -13.81 3.83
C ARG A 124 -4.19 -14.38 5.15
N HIS A 125 -3.56 -13.53 5.97
CA HIS A 125 -3.08 -13.94 7.29
C HIS A 125 -4.24 -14.24 8.25
N ILE A 126 -5.27 -13.38 8.25
CA ILE A 126 -6.44 -13.47 9.13
C ILE A 126 -7.28 -14.72 8.85
N ARG A 127 -7.41 -15.15 7.58
CA ARG A 127 -8.22 -16.33 7.22
C ARG A 127 -7.80 -17.62 7.92
N ALA A 128 -6.55 -17.72 8.38
CA ALA A 128 -6.11 -18.84 9.20
C ALA A 128 -6.72 -18.83 10.62
N ASN A 129 -7.18 -17.66 11.10
CA ASN A 129 -7.68 -17.40 12.46
C ASN A 129 -8.94 -16.51 12.46
N HIS A 130 -9.87 -16.76 11.53
CA HIS A 130 -10.99 -15.84 11.26
C HIS A 130 -11.93 -15.59 12.45
N ASP A 131 -12.06 -16.54 13.38
CA ASP A 131 -12.94 -16.44 14.56
C ASP A 131 -12.53 -15.31 15.54
N GLN A 132 -11.32 -14.77 15.40
CA GLN A 132 -10.79 -13.70 16.26
C GLN A 132 -11.11 -12.29 15.73
N TRP A 133 -11.75 -12.18 14.57
CA TRP A 133 -11.95 -10.91 13.87
C TRP A 133 -13.42 -10.57 13.70
N ASP A 134 -13.74 -9.29 13.85
CA ASP A 134 -15.09 -8.80 13.62
C ASP A 134 -15.50 -8.96 12.15
N ALA A 135 -16.67 -9.55 11.93
CA ALA A 135 -17.17 -9.83 10.58
C ALA A 135 -17.37 -8.56 9.74
N SER A 136 -17.69 -7.42 10.37
CA SER A 136 -17.84 -6.14 9.68
C SER A 136 -16.48 -5.59 9.24
N GLU A 137 -15.43 -5.74 10.07
CA GLU A 137 -14.06 -5.39 9.68
C GLU A 137 -13.58 -6.24 8.49
N LEU A 138 -13.86 -7.55 8.49
CA LEU A 138 -13.53 -8.43 7.37
C LEU A 138 -14.24 -8.00 6.09
N LEU A 139 -15.53 -7.64 6.18
CA LEU A 139 -16.30 -7.18 5.03
C LEU A 139 -15.72 -5.89 4.44
N ILE A 140 -15.32 -4.93 5.28
CA ILE A 140 -14.67 -3.68 4.85
C ILE A 140 -13.28 -3.96 4.23
N ALA A 141 -12.54 -4.92 4.78
CA ALA A 141 -11.25 -5.35 4.24
C ALA A 141 -11.39 -5.95 2.84
N GLU A 142 -12.48 -6.68 2.58
CA GLU A 142 -12.86 -7.21 1.27
C GLU A 142 -13.42 -6.14 0.31
N GLU A 143 -13.51 -4.86 0.75
CA GLU A 143 -14.15 -3.77 0.02
C GLU A 143 -15.64 -4.00 -0.28
N LEU A 144 -16.32 -4.67 0.65
CA LEU A 144 -17.73 -5.00 0.57
C LEU A 144 -18.55 -4.28 1.64
N SER A 145 -19.83 -4.08 1.34
CA SER A 145 -20.86 -3.62 2.28
C SER A 145 -22.04 -4.58 2.21
N ALA A 146 -22.78 -4.72 3.31
CA ALA A 146 -23.99 -5.53 3.38
C ALA A 146 -25.21 -4.61 3.37
N GLU A 147 -26.21 -4.93 2.54
CA GLU A 147 -27.50 -4.25 2.50
C GLU A 147 -28.63 -5.27 2.57
N VAL A 148 -29.73 -4.91 3.24
CA VAL A 148 -30.95 -5.72 3.28
C VAL A 148 -31.88 -5.26 2.16
N THR A 149 -32.28 -6.18 1.29
CA THR A 149 -33.23 -5.91 0.20
C THR A 149 -34.66 -5.81 0.71
N GLU A 150 -35.57 -5.29 -0.11
CA GLU A 150 -37.01 -5.26 0.20
C GLU A 150 -37.59 -6.65 0.49
N ALA A 151 -37.00 -7.70 -0.09
CA ALA A 151 -37.37 -9.10 0.17
C ALA A 151 -36.76 -9.67 1.48
N GLY A 152 -36.12 -8.83 2.31
CA GLY A 152 -35.48 -9.24 3.56
C GLY A 152 -34.19 -10.06 3.39
N ARG A 153 -33.56 -10.04 2.20
CA ARG A 153 -32.32 -10.78 1.92
C ARG A 153 -31.10 -9.88 2.08
N ILE A 154 -30.01 -10.42 2.63
CA ILE A 154 -28.73 -9.71 2.71
C ILE A 154 -27.98 -9.87 1.39
N VAL A 155 -27.59 -8.76 0.77
CA VAL A 155 -26.75 -8.73 -0.44
C VAL A 155 -25.44 -8.01 -0.15
N LYS A 156 -24.34 -8.53 -0.69
CA LYS A 156 -23.04 -7.85 -0.66
C LYS A 156 -22.96 -6.90 -1.86
N LYS A 157 -22.49 -5.67 -1.63
CA LYS A 157 -22.19 -4.67 -2.67
C LYS A 157 -20.77 -4.15 -2.49
N LYS A 158 -20.20 -3.53 -3.52
CA LYS A 158 -18.91 -2.85 -3.42
C LYS A 158 -19.03 -1.66 -2.48
N ALA A 159 -18.23 -1.63 -1.41
CA ALA A 159 -18.21 -0.54 -0.46
C ALA A 159 -17.59 0.72 -1.07
N LYS A 160 -18.20 1.87 -0.81
CA LYS A 160 -17.60 3.18 -1.08
C LYS A 160 -16.87 3.66 0.18
N VAL A 161 -15.59 3.28 0.31
CA VAL A 161 -14.76 3.68 1.45
C VAL A 161 -14.04 4.99 1.14
N ARG A 162 -14.12 5.96 2.04
CA ARG A 162 -13.37 7.22 1.91
C ARG A 162 -11.87 6.97 2.00
N THR A 163 -11.07 7.53 1.10
CA THR A 163 -9.62 7.26 0.99
C THR A 163 -8.87 7.40 2.32
N MET A 164 -9.08 8.48 3.09
CA MET A 164 -8.37 8.66 4.37
C MET A 164 -8.73 7.62 5.42
N SER A 165 -10.01 7.25 5.50
CA SER A 165 -10.45 6.19 6.40
C SER A 165 -9.89 4.85 5.94
N ASN A 166 -9.86 4.59 4.62
CA ASN A 166 -9.30 3.37 4.04
C ASN A 166 -7.81 3.23 4.32
N VAL A 167 -7.04 4.32 4.19
CA VAL A 167 -5.59 4.33 4.50
C VAL A 167 -5.36 3.95 5.96
N ARG A 168 -6.02 4.63 6.90
CA ARG A 168 -5.90 4.33 8.34
C ARG A 168 -6.27 2.88 8.65
N PHE A 169 -7.38 2.43 8.08
CA PHE A 169 -7.87 1.08 8.24
C PHE A 169 -6.87 0.05 7.71
N ALA A 170 -6.32 0.26 6.51
CA ALA A 170 -5.34 -0.65 5.90
C ALA A 170 -4.07 -0.80 6.76
N PHE A 171 -3.50 0.30 7.26
CA PHE A 171 -2.34 0.26 8.15
C PHE A 171 -2.65 -0.46 9.47
N ARG A 172 -3.77 -0.11 10.13
CA ARG A 172 -4.19 -0.76 11.38
C ARG A 172 -4.41 -2.26 11.18
N LEU A 173 -5.14 -2.63 10.12
CA LEU A 173 -5.48 -4.01 9.81
C LEU A 173 -4.22 -4.83 9.55
N LEU A 174 -3.28 -4.31 8.76
CA LEU A 174 -2.01 -5.00 8.50
C LEU A 174 -1.17 -5.16 9.76
N ALA A 175 -1.07 -4.11 10.59
CA ALA A 175 -0.31 -4.17 11.84
C ALA A 175 -0.88 -5.22 12.78
N ALA A 176 -2.21 -5.20 12.97
CA ALA A 176 -2.91 -6.14 13.83
C ALA A 176 -2.83 -7.57 13.29
N ALA A 177 -2.96 -7.79 11.98
CA ALA A 177 -2.85 -9.11 11.37
C ALA A 177 -1.49 -9.77 11.64
N TYR A 178 -0.40 -9.01 11.59
CA TYR A 178 0.96 -9.53 11.78
C TYR A 178 1.52 -9.30 13.19
N GLY A 179 0.71 -8.80 14.13
CA GLY A 179 1.17 -8.46 15.49
C GLY A 179 2.30 -7.42 15.53
N ALA A 180 2.36 -6.52 14.55
CA ALA A 180 3.40 -5.50 14.45
C ALA A 180 3.10 -4.30 15.37
N ASP A 181 4.10 -3.86 16.13
CA ASP A 181 4.03 -2.62 16.90
C ASP A 181 4.18 -1.41 15.98
N PHE A 182 3.06 -1.01 15.35
CA PHE A 182 3.01 0.10 14.43
C PHE A 182 1.77 0.96 14.66
N THR A 183 1.99 2.28 14.77
CA THR A 183 0.94 3.29 14.77
C THR A 183 1.20 4.31 13.67
N LEU A 184 0.19 4.56 12.85
CA LEU A 184 0.27 5.55 11.77
C LEU A 184 0.28 6.98 12.34
N ASP A 185 1.28 7.77 12.00
CA ASP A 185 1.39 9.16 12.47
C ASP A 185 0.50 10.11 11.64
N VAL A 186 -0.70 10.35 12.17
CA VAL A 186 -1.71 11.24 11.58
C VAL A 186 -1.58 12.71 12.00
N ASN A 187 -0.58 13.06 12.83
CA ASN A 187 -0.36 14.44 13.28
C ASN A 187 0.79 15.11 12.51
N SER A 188 1.59 14.34 11.79
CA SER A 188 2.67 14.83 10.93
C SER A 188 2.23 15.80 9.83
N ASN A 189 3.16 16.67 9.41
CA ASN A 189 2.97 17.54 8.24
C ASN A 189 2.67 16.74 6.96
N GLY A 190 3.26 15.54 6.80
CA GLY A 190 3.01 14.69 5.64
C GLY A 190 1.55 14.21 5.55
N TRP A 191 0.93 13.87 6.69
CA TRP A 191 -0.50 13.57 6.74
C TRP A 191 -1.37 14.78 6.35
N GLN A 192 -1.01 15.97 6.83
CA GLN A 192 -1.72 17.20 6.47
C GLN A 192 -1.58 17.52 4.97
N CYS A 193 -0.40 17.27 4.38
CA CYS A 193 -0.18 17.36 2.94
C CYS A 193 -1.10 16.40 2.18
N LEU A 194 -1.23 15.15 2.63
CA LEU A 194 -2.15 14.16 2.04
C LEU A 194 -3.61 14.62 2.11
N GLN A 195 -4.04 15.19 3.23
CA GLN A 195 -5.40 15.75 3.37
C GLN A 195 -5.66 16.89 2.38
N ARG A 196 -4.70 17.80 2.18
CA ARG A 196 -4.83 18.89 1.20
C ARG A 196 -4.82 18.36 -0.24
N ALA A 197 -3.89 17.47 -0.56
CA ALA A 197 -3.78 16.85 -1.88
C ALA A 197 -5.04 16.07 -2.29
N ILE A 198 -5.76 15.46 -1.34
CA ILE A 198 -7.05 14.79 -1.60
C ILE A 198 -8.08 15.75 -2.19
N ARG A 199 -8.15 16.98 -1.67
CA ARG A 199 -9.09 17.98 -2.18
C ARG A 199 -8.74 18.37 -3.61
N VAL A 200 -7.44 18.47 -3.89
CA VAL A 200 -6.92 18.72 -5.24
C VAL A 200 -7.30 17.59 -6.18
N ARG A 201 -7.09 16.32 -5.77
CA ARG A 201 -7.53 15.15 -6.53
C ARG A 201 -9.01 15.22 -6.85
N ASP A 202 -9.85 15.36 -5.84
CA ASP A 202 -11.31 15.35 -6.01
C ASP A 202 -11.74 16.43 -7.01
N ARG A 203 -11.11 17.61 -6.93
CA ARG A 203 -11.32 18.72 -7.87
C ARG A 203 -10.89 18.38 -9.30
N VAL A 204 -9.69 17.82 -9.50
CA VAL A 204 -9.17 17.54 -10.85
C VAL A 204 -9.76 16.28 -11.50
N THR A 205 -10.30 15.33 -10.72
CA THR A 205 -10.97 14.13 -11.24
C THR A 205 -12.44 14.35 -11.53
N HIS A 206 -13.07 15.31 -10.85
CA HIS A 206 -14.48 15.68 -11.05
C HIS A 206 -14.62 17.19 -11.25
N PRO A 207 -14.01 17.77 -12.29
CA PRO A 207 -14.03 19.20 -12.53
C PRO A 207 -15.45 19.68 -12.83
N LYS A 208 -15.86 20.77 -12.20
CA LYS A 208 -17.13 21.45 -12.47
C LYS A 208 -16.94 22.61 -13.45
N CYS A 209 -15.71 23.10 -13.57
CA CYS A 209 -15.33 24.18 -14.46
C CYS A 209 -13.88 24.03 -14.95
N LEU A 210 -13.46 24.81 -15.94
CA LEU A 210 -12.10 24.73 -16.50
C LEU A 210 -11.01 25.10 -15.48
N SER A 211 -11.28 26.02 -14.56
CA SER A 211 -10.30 26.41 -13.53
C SER A 211 -10.00 25.28 -12.54
N ASP A 212 -10.92 24.32 -12.35
CA ASP A 212 -10.69 23.13 -11.51
C ASP A 212 -9.54 22.25 -12.00
N LEU A 213 -9.22 22.31 -13.30
CA LEU A 213 -8.09 21.60 -13.91
C LEU A 213 -6.73 22.27 -13.59
N THR A 214 -6.72 23.41 -12.92
CA THR A 214 -5.48 24.09 -12.54
C THR A 214 -4.96 23.47 -11.25
N VAL A 215 -3.68 23.10 -11.26
CA VAL A 215 -2.93 22.68 -10.07
C VAL A 215 -1.82 23.69 -9.84
N THR A 216 -1.86 24.34 -8.68
CA THR A 216 -0.85 25.32 -8.28
C THR A 216 0.47 24.63 -7.90
N GLU A 217 1.54 25.41 -7.78
CA GLU A 217 2.85 24.90 -7.36
C GLU A 217 2.83 24.37 -5.93
N SER A 218 2.08 25.03 -5.04
CA SER A 218 1.89 24.58 -3.65
C SER A 218 1.11 23.27 -3.59
N GLU A 219 0.07 23.11 -4.41
CA GLU A 219 -0.72 21.88 -4.50
C GLU A 219 0.08 20.71 -5.06
N TYR A 220 0.90 20.97 -6.08
CA TYR A 220 1.87 20.01 -6.62
C TYR A 220 2.86 19.56 -5.54
N SER A 221 3.44 20.51 -4.81
CA SER A 221 4.38 20.24 -3.72
C SER A 221 3.73 19.44 -2.56
N ASP A 222 2.46 19.72 -2.25
CA ASP A 222 1.69 18.95 -1.27
C ASP A 222 1.46 17.50 -1.73
N ALA A 223 1.15 17.27 -3.01
CA ALA A 223 0.97 15.92 -3.54
C ALA A 223 2.26 15.08 -3.46
N ILE A 224 3.41 15.68 -3.77
CA ILE A 224 4.72 15.00 -3.64
C ILE A 224 5.03 14.67 -2.18
N ARG A 225 4.85 15.64 -1.28
CA ARG A 225 5.07 15.43 0.15
C ARG A 225 4.14 14.36 0.73
N ALA A 226 2.89 14.32 0.26
CA ALA A 226 1.94 13.28 0.61
C ALA A 226 2.39 11.89 0.15
N PHE A 227 2.86 11.77 -1.09
CA PHE A 227 3.42 10.53 -1.63
C PHE A 227 4.62 10.03 -0.83
N ILE A 228 5.64 10.88 -0.66
CA ILE A 228 6.87 10.54 0.09
C ILE A 228 6.52 10.12 1.52
N TRP A 229 5.59 10.83 2.16
CA TRP A 229 5.14 10.48 3.50
C TRP A 229 4.47 9.09 3.52
N PHE A 230 3.53 8.84 2.62
CA PHE A 230 2.77 7.58 2.59
C PHE A 230 3.66 6.38 2.27
N ASP A 231 4.59 6.52 1.32
CA ASP A 231 5.59 5.49 1.00
C ASP A 231 6.47 5.17 2.21
N ARG A 232 6.99 6.20 2.91
CA ARG A 232 7.74 6.01 4.16
C ARG A 232 6.94 5.33 5.27
N GLN A 233 5.67 5.67 5.45
CA GLN A 233 4.84 4.97 6.44
C GLN A 233 4.64 3.50 6.05
N SER A 234 4.45 3.22 4.75
CA SER A 234 4.32 1.87 4.22
C SER A 234 5.57 1.04 4.45
N LEU A 235 6.75 1.63 4.27
CA LEU A 235 8.03 1.01 4.61
C LEU A 235 8.13 0.65 6.09
N ARG A 236 7.82 1.60 6.97
CA ARG A 236 7.94 1.43 8.42
C ARG A 236 7.12 0.25 8.96
N ILE A 237 5.97 -0.04 8.36
CA ILE A 237 5.16 -1.21 8.74
C ILE A 237 5.60 -2.49 8.04
N MET A 238 5.95 -2.44 6.75
CA MET A 238 6.24 -3.64 5.97
C MET A 238 7.62 -4.24 6.27
N GLU A 239 8.63 -3.42 6.57
CA GLU A 239 10.00 -3.90 6.76
C GLU A 239 10.16 -4.80 8.01
N PRO A 240 9.58 -4.47 9.19
CA PRO A 240 9.58 -5.40 10.32
C PRO A 240 8.79 -6.69 10.03
N ILE A 241 7.63 -6.59 9.37
CA ILE A 241 6.80 -7.74 8.99
C ILE A 241 7.58 -8.69 8.08
N ALA A 242 8.27 -8.15 7.09
CA ALA A 242 9.13 -8.92 6.18
C ALA A 242 10.19 -9.71 6.92
N ARG A 243 10.93 -9.04 7.81
CA ARG A 243 12.01 -9.66 8.59
C ARG A 243 11.48 -10.79 9.46
N ALA A 244 10.31 -10.59 10.08
CA ALA A 244 9.66 -11.63 10.86
C ALA A 244 9.31 -12.85 10.01
N LEU A 245 8.71 -12.64 8.83
CA LEU A 245 8.37 -13.71 7.90
C LEU A 245 9.60 -14.46 7.37
N ASP A 246 10.67 -13.75 7.01
CA ASP A 246 11.93 -14.37 6.56
C ASP A 246 12.55 -15.24 7.67
N GLY A 247 12.49 -14.78 8.92
CA GLY A 247 12.92 -15.55 10.08
C GLY A 247 12.12 -16.85 10.27
N ASP A 248 10.81 -16.79 10.07
CA ASP A 248 9.95 -17.97 10.18
C ASP A 248 10.15 -18.95 9.02
N ILE A 249 10.39 -18.45 7.80
CA ILE A 249 10.79 -19.29 6.66
C ILE A 249 12.10 -20.00 6.95
N ALA A 250 13.11 -19.29 7.48
CA ALA A 250 14.40 -19.88 7.79
C ALA A 250 14.26 -21.02 8.82
N LYS A 251 13.45 -20.82 9.87
CA LYS A 251 13.14 -21.86 10.87
C LYS A 251 12.40 -23.04 10.25
N LEU A 252 11.41 -22.81 9.39
CA LEU A 252 10.68 -23.88 8.71
C LEU A 252 11.61 -24.70 7.80
N ARG A 253 12.48 -24.04 7.03
CA ARG A 253 13.49 -24.71 6.21
C ARG A 253 14.43 -25.56 7.04
N GLN A 254 14.94 -25.03 8.16
CA GLN A 254 15.80 -25.79 9.07
C GLN A 254 15.09 -27.04 9.62
N ARG A 255 13.81 -26.93 9.98
CA ARG A 255 13.00 -28.08 10.44
C ARG A 255 12.82 -29.11 9.33
N LEU A 256 12.58 -28.68 8.09
CA LEU A 256 12.43 -29.58 6.94
C LEU A 256 13.75 -30.29 6.58
N THR A 257 14.89 -29.59 6.62
CA THR A 257 16.20 -30.19 6.32
C THR A 257 16.72 -31.09 7.44
N GLY A 258 16.24 -30.88 8.68
CA GLY A 258 16.55 -31.74 9.82
C GLY A 258 15.67 -33.00 9.91
N ILE A 259 14.66 -33.13 9.05
CA ILE A 259 13.94 -34.39 8.86
C ILE A 259 14.83 -35.29 8.00
N ASP A 260 15.24 -36.43 8.54
CA ASP A 260 16.08 -37.41 7.87
C ASP A 260 15.50 -37.74 6.48
N PRO A 261 16.27 -37.58 5.37
CA PRO A 261 15.82 -37.90 4.02
C PRO A 261 15.25 -39.32 3.89
N ILE A 262 15.69 -40.25 4.76
CA ILE A 262 15.23 -41.64 4.78
C ILE A 262 13.74 -41.72 5.16
N ALA A 263 13.27 -40.96 6.14
CA ALA A 263 11.85 -40.92 6.53
C ALA A 263 10.95 -40.30 5.44
N ALA A 264 11.48 -39.39 4.62
CA ALA A 264 10.76 -38.80 3.49
C ALA A 264 10.64 -39.74 2.27
N SER A 265 11.48 -40.79 2.21
CA SER A 265 11.42 -41.83 1.17
C SER A 265 10.38 -42.91 1.48
N GLU A 266 10.15 -43.24 2.76
CA GLU A 266 9.09 -44.17 3.19
C GLU A 266 7.67 -43.64 2.89
N PHE A 267 7.47 -42.32 2.90
CA PHE A 267 6.19 -41.71 2.55
C PHE A 267 5.87 -41.79 1.04
N ARG A 268 6.87 -41.99 0.18
CA ARG A 268 6.65 -42.20 -1.27
C ARG A 268 6.33 -43.66 -1.62
N GLY A 269 6.34 -44.57 -0.64
CA GLY A 269 5.95 -45.97 -0.82
C GLY A 269 4.43 -46.21 -0.81
N ILE A 270 3.61 -45.20 -0.49
CA ILE A 270 2.14 -45.28 -0.49
C ILE A 270 1.58 -44.62 -1.76
N SER A 271 2.18 -44.93 -2.91
CA SER A 271 1.58 -44.74 -4.22
C SER A 271 1.40 -46.11 -4.85
N ASP A 272 0.68 -47.00 -4.16
CA ASP A 272 0.06 -48.14 -4.82
C ASP A 272 -1.30 -47.67 -5.33
N GLU A 273 -1.40 -47.60 -6.66
CA GLU A 273 -2.56 -47.14 -7.41
C GLU A 273 -3.74 -48.09 -7.22
N SER A 274 -4.40 -48.07 -6.06
CA SER A 274 -5.77 -48.57 -5.98
C SER A 274 -6.70 -47.55 -6.64
N PRO A 275 -7.39 -47.90 -7.75
CA PRO A 275 -8.30 -46.99 -8.43
C PRO A 275 -9.35 -46.48 -7.45
N LEU A 276 -9.52 -45.16 -7.37
CA LEU A 276 -10.60 -44.57 -6.59
C LEU A 276 -11.94 -45.11 -7.11
N PRO A 277 -12.87 -45.51 -6.22
CA PRO A 277 -14.19 -45.97 -6.62
C PRO A 277 -14.88 -44.87 -7.41
N VAL A 278 -15.24 -45.18 -8.66
CA VAL A 278 -15.99 -44.28 -9.52
C VAL A 278 -17.34 -44.00 -8.87
N PRO A 279 -17.69 -42.73 -8.56
CA PRO A 279 -18.98 -42.43 -7.98
C PRO A 279 -20.09 -42.84 -8.97
N PRO A 280 -21.21 -43.41 -8.48
CA PRO A 280 -22.32 -43.79 -9.33
C PRO A 280 -22.84 -42.57 -10.08
N ARG A 281 -22.97 -42.68 -11.41
CA ARG A 281 -23.63 -41.66 -12.24
C ARG A 281 -25.05 -41.49 -11.73
N GLY A 282 -25.31 -40.34 -11.11
CA GLY A 282 -26.66 -39.90 -10.77
C GLY A 282 -27.49 -39.78 -12.04
N LEU A 283 -28.69 -40.35 -11.98
CA LEU A 283 -29.73 -40.21 -12.98
C LEU A 283 -29.99 -38.73 -13.24
N HIS A 284 -30.00 -38.35 -14.52
CA HIS A 284 -30.63 -37.12 -14.96
C HIS A 284 -32.13 -37.24 -14.69
N ASP A 285 -32.66 -36.39 -13.83
CA ASP A 285 -34.09 -36.13 -13.75
C ASP A 285 -34.44 -35.13 -14.86
N ASP A 286 -35.22 -35.61 -15.83
CA ASP A 286 -35.92 -34.80 -16.82
C ASP A 286 -37.05 -34.00 -16.14
N VAL A 287 -36.96 -32.66 -16.16
CA VAL A 287 -38.09 -31.73 -16.11
C VAL A 287 -37.80 -30.53 -17.00
#